data_AF-A0A970BCW3-F1
#
_entry.id   AF-A0A970BCW3-F1
#
_cell.length_a   1.000
_cell.length_b   1.000
_cell.length_c   1.000
_cell.angle_alpha   90.00
_cell.angle_beta   90.00
_cell.angle_gamma   90.00
#
_symmetry.space_group_name_H-M   'P 1'
#
loop_
_entity.id
_entity.type
_entity.pdbx_description
1 polymer ?
#
loop_
_entity_poly.entity_id
_entity_poly.type
_entity_poly.pdbx_seq_one_letter_code
_entity_poly.pdbx_strand_id
1 'polypeptide(L)' 'MNTQLDDKDRALLQYLQEDARITHTELARRVDLSVPGLQKRLQKLEKADVIEQYVTLVN' A
#
# COMPACT_ATOMS: atom_id res chain seq x y z
N MET A 1 16.39 -6.50 7.69
CA MET A 1 15.54 -5.76 6.74
C MET A 1 15.90 -6.20 5.33
N ASN A 2 15.17 -7.13 4.73
CA ASN A 2 15.35 -7.47 3.31
C ASN A 2 14.02 -7.93 2.73
N THR A 3 13.03 -7.04 2.75
CA THR A 3 11.74 -7.29 2.12
C THR A 3 11.89 -6.94 0.65
N GLN A 4 11.93 -7.96 -0.21
CA GLN A 4 11.94 -7.75 -1.64
C GLN A 4 10.56 -7.23 -2.08
N LEU A 5 10.48 -5.91 -2.29
CA LEU A 5 9.31 -5.23 -2.84
C LEU A 5 9.28 -5.44 -4.35
N ASP A 6 8.16 -5.98 -4.83
CA ASP A 6 7.89 -6.05 -6.26
C ASP A 6 7.34 -4.71 -6.79
N ASP A 7 7.20 -4.60 -8.10
CA ASP A 7 6.77 -3.36 -8.75
C ASP A 7 5.35 -2.95 -8.34
N LYS A 8 4.47 -3.91 -8.04
CA LYS A 8 3.11 -3.64 -7.58
C LYS A 8 3.11 -3.11 -6.14
N ASP A 9 3.96 -3.64 -5.27
CA ASP A 9 4.15 -3.12 -3.90
C ASP A 9 4.67 -1.68 -3.93
N ARG A 10 5.62 -1.37 -4.82
CA ARG A 10 6.14 0.00 -4.99
C ARG A 10 5.07 0.97 -5.48
N ALA A 11 4.32 0.58 -6.52
CA ALA A 11 3.22 1.40 -7.04
C ALA A 11 2.12 1.63 -5.98
N LEU A 12 1.77 0.59 -5.22
CA LEU A 12 0.82 0.67 -4.11
C LEU A 12 1.27 1.70 -3.07
N LEU A 13 2.53 1.63 -2.62
CA LEU A 13 3.08 2.57 -1.65
C LEU A 13 3.09 4.00 -2.18
N GLN A 14 3.42 4.19 -3.45
CA GLN A 14 3.37 5.50 -4.08
C GLN A 14 1.94 6.10 -4.04
N TYR A 15 0.93 5.33 -4.44
CA TYR A 15 -0.45 5.81 -4.40
C TYR A 15 -0.93 6.13 -2.98
N LEU A 16 -0.51 5.35 -1.97
CA LEU A 16 -0.85 5.63 -0.56
C LEU A 16 -0.15 6.88 -0.01
N GLN A 17 1.09 7.15 -0.42
CA GLN A 17 1.82 8.36 -0.02
C GLN A 17 1.21 9.61 -0.65
N GLU A 18 0.71 9.51 -1.88
CA GLU A 18 0.02 10.61 -2.57
C GLU A 18 -1.38 10.86 -2.00
N ASP A 19 -2.16 9.79 -1.76
CA ASP A 19 -3.51 9.87 -1.18
C ASP A 19 -3.80 8.65 -0.31
N ALA A 20 -3.52 8.77 0.99
CA ALA A 20 -3.79 7.71 1.96
C ALA A 20 -5.29 7.42 2.16
N ARG A 21 -6.20 8.24 1.62
CA ARG A 21 -7.66 8.04 1.71
C ARG A 21 -8.24 7.32 0.50
N ILE A 22 -7.40 6.94 -0.47
CA ILE A 22 -7.83 6.16 -1.62
C ILE A 22 -8.54 4.88 -1.16
N THR A 23 -9.70 4.59 -1.76
CA THR A 23 -10.43 3.36 -1.41
C THR A 23 -9.67 2.13 -1.86
N HIS A 24 -9.76 1.03 -1.10
CA HIS A 24 -9.13 -0.23 -1.49
C HIS A 24 -9.58 -0.74 -2.86
N THR A 25 -10.83 -0.51 -3.25
CA THR A 25 -11.35 -0.88 -4.57
C THR A 25 -10.64 -0.12 -5.69
N GLU A 26 -10.49 1.19 -5.55
CA GLU A 26 -9.81 2.01 -6.56
C GLU A 26 -8.30 1.76 -6.57
N LEU A 27 -7.68 1.63 -5.38
CA LEU A 27 -6.27 1.30 -5.27
C LEU A 27 -5.96 -0.04 -5.94
N ALA A 28 -6.76 -1.07 -5.66
CA ALA A 28 -6.62 -2.39 -6.28
C ALA A 28 -6.72 -2.31 -7.81
N ARG A 29 -7.66 -1.51 -8.33
CA ARG A 29 -7.79 -1.26 -9.77
C ARG A 29 -6.54 -0.59 -10.36
N ARG A 30 -5.96 0.40 -9.67
CA ARG A 30 -4.76 1.13 -10.13
C ARG A 30 -3.51 0.27 -10.18
N VAL A 31 -3.35 -0.67 -9.25
CA VAL A 31 -2.19 -1.57 -9.19
C VAL A 31 -2.44 -2.94 -9.84
N ASP A 32 -3.54 -3.09 -10.58
CA ASP A 32 -3.93 -4.34 -11.26
C ASP A 32 -3.97 -5.54 -10.29
N LEU A 33 -4.72 -5.40 -9.20
CA LEU A 33 -4.94 -6.44 -8.20
C LEU A 33 -6.43 -6.61 -7.92
N SER A 34 -6.78 -7.78 -7.38
CA SER A 34 -8.06 -7.95 -6.70
C SER A 34 -8.01 -7.30 -5.32
N VAL A 35 -9.16 -6.86 -4.79
CA VAL A 35 -9.24 -6.27 -3.44
C VAL A 35 -8.66 -7.20 -2.36
N PRO A 36 -8.95 -8.53 -2.34
CA PRO A 36 -8.31 -9.44 -1.39
C PRO A 36 -6.79 -9.55 -1.59
N GLY A 37 -6.32 -9.47 -2.84
CA GLY A 37 -4.89 -9.47 -3.16
C GLY A 37 -4.18 -8.23 -2.64
N LEU A 38 -4.79 -7.07 -2.80
CA LEU A 38 -4.32 -5.80 -2.23
C LEU A 38 -4.22 -5.88 -0.71
N GLN A 39 -5.27 -6.34 -0.03
CA GLN A 39 -5.29 -6.46 1.43
C GLN A 39 -4.18 -7.36 1.96
N LYS A 40 -3.91 -8.50 1.31
CA LYS A 40 -2.80 -9.38 1.67
C LYS A 40 -1.44 -8.68 1.52
N ARG A 41 -1.27 -7.84 0.51
CA ARG A 41 -0.04 -7.06 0.32
C ARG A 41 0.11 -5.99 1.40
N LEU A 42 -0.94 -5.23 1.71
CA LEU A 42 -0.91 -4.25 2.80
C LEU A 42 -0.49 -4.92 4.12
N GLN A 43 -1.13 -6.04 4.49
CA GLN A 43 -0.75 -6.80 5.68
C GLN A 43 0.69 -7.31 5.64
N LYS A 44 1.19 -7.73 4.47
CA LYS A 44 2.59 -8.16 4.31
C LYS A 44 3.55 -6.99 4.52
N LEU A 45 3.23 -5.81 3.98
CA LEU A 45 4.05 -4.60 4.08
C LEU A 45 4.08 -4.06 5.52
N GLU A 46 2.94 -4.08 6.22
CA GLU A 46 2.85 -3.73 7.64
C GLU A 46 3.65 -4.71 8.52
N LYS A 47 3.46 -6.02 8.34
CA LYS A 47 4.21 -7.06 9.09
C LYS A 47 5.71 -7.05 8.82
N ALA A 48 6.11 -6.49 7.69
CA ALA A 48 7.51 -6.38 7.29
C ALA A 48 8.13 -5.04 7.68
N ASP A 49 7.43 -4.23 8.48
CA ASP A 49 7.81 -2.87 8.90
C ASP A 49 8.13 -1.94 7.71
N VAL A 50 7.51 -2.18 6.55
CA VAL A 50 7.61 -1.30 5.37
C VAL A 50 6.60 -0.16 5.48
N ILE A 51 5.41 -0.45 6.00
CA ILE A 51 4.43 0.56 6.41
C ILE A 51 4.52 0.67 7.93
N GLU A 52 5.12 1.74 8.42
CA GLU A 52 5.29 1.98 9.85
C GLU A 52 3.99 2.49 10.49
N GLN A 53 3.31 3.43 9.83
CA GLN A 53 2.11 4.07 10.34
C GLN A 53 1.33 4.81 9.24
N TYR A 54 0.04 5.04 9.48
CA TYR A 54 -0.81 5.91 8.68
C TYR A 54 -1.08 7.18 9.46
N VAL A 55 -0.69 8.34 8.91
CA VAL A 55 -0.72 9.64 9.63
C VAL A 55 -1.42 10.72 8.82
N THR A 56 -1.97 11.71 9.52
CA THR A 56 -2.55 12.93 8.93
C THR A 56 -1.59 14.10 9.12
N LEU A 57 -1.23 14.80 8.04
CA LEU A 57 -0.42 16.01 8.08
C LEU A 57 -1.31 17.25 8.30
N VAL A 58 -0.83 18.20 9.10
CA VAL A 58 -1.55 19.45 9.45
C VAL A 58 -0.72 20.68 9.06
N ASN A 59 -1.38 21.81 8.80
CA ASN A 59 -0.76 23.09 8.43
C ASN A 59 -0.52 23.99 9.63
#